data_AF-A0A924UAL4-F1
#
_entry.id   AF-A0A924UAL4-F1
#
_cell.length_a   1.000
_cell.length_b   1.000
_cell.length_c   1.000
_cell.angle_alpha   90.00
_cell.angle_beta   90.00
_cell.angle_gamma   90.00
#
_symmetry.space_group_name_H-M   'P 1'
#
loop_
_entity.id
_entity.type
_entity.pdbx_description
1 polymer ?
#
loop_
_entity_poly.entity_id
_entity_poly.type
_entity_poly.pdbx_seq_one_letter_code
_entity_poly.pdbx_strand_id
1 'polypeptide(L)'
;RAALMSHRDGARVHAGSRANRGQFEQQMAVLLRGGLPMPLAVQLMVSVGRFVVGWVLEEQAESALPIGPVVPPEGLAGQAIRLFFETGDKAAFKTGLRMMFAGAEAMARAP
;
A
#
# COMPACT_ATOMS: atom_id res chain seq x y z
N ARG A 1 0.16 -7.98 0.12
CA ARG A 1 0.50 -7.93 1.57
C ARG A 1 0.71 -9.32 2.17
N ALA A 2 -0.33 -10.17 2.29
CA ALA A 2 -0.20 -11.48 2.96
C ALA A 2 0.95 -12.35 2.42
N ALA A 3 1.11 -12.45 1.09
CA ALA A 3 2.22 -13.16 0.48
C ALA A 3 3.60 -12.62 0.89
N LEU A 4 3.79 -11.30 0.97
CA LEU A 4 5.05 -10.68 1.37
C LEU A 4 5.35 -10.88 2.87
N MET A 5 4.30 -11.00 3.69
CA MET A 5 4.40 -11.26 5.14
C MET A 5 4.64 -12.72 5.48
N SER A 6 4.56 -13.64 4.51
CA SER A 6 4.71 -15.09 4.77
C SER A 6 6.14 -15.50 5.15
N HIS A 7 7.12 -14.64 4.87
CA HIS A 7 8.52 -14.86 5.19
C HIS A 7 9.13 -13.60 5.80
N ARG A 8 10.10 -13.79 6.71
CA ARG A 8 10.98 -12.72 7.17
C ARG A 8 11.65 -12.07 5.97
N ASP A 9 11.67 -10.73 5.94
CA ASP A 9 12.23 -9.93 4.85
C ASP A 9 11.58 -10.17 3.45
N GLY A 10 10.39 -10.78 3.39
CA GLY A 10 9.73 -11.10 2.12
C GLY A 10 9.49 -9.90 1.21
N ALA A 11 9.23 -8.70 1.77
CA ALA A 11 9.15 -7.48 0.96
C ALA A 11 10.50 -7.04 0.41
N ARG A 12 11.60 -7.20 1.17
CA ARG A 12 12.96 -6.90 0.71
C ARG A 12 13.38 -7.81 -0.44
N VAL A 13 13.03 -9.09 -0.38
CA VAL A 13 13.29 -10.06 -1.47
C VAL A 13 12.47 -9.70 -2.72
N HIS A 14 11.23 -9.27 -2.55
CA HIS A 14 10.36 -8.91 -3.67
C HIS A 14 10.74 -7.57 -4.33
N ALA A 15 11.27 -6.62 -3.57
CA ALA A 15 11.64 -5.30 -4.06
C ALA A 15 12.66 -5.40 -5.21
N GLY A 16 12.36 -4.73 -6.33
CA GLY A 16 13.21 -4.77 -7.53
C GLY A 16 13.02 -5.99 -8.43
N SER A 17 12.18 -6.96 -8.04
CA SER A 17 11.83 -8.10 -8.91
C SER A 17 11.01 -7.65 -10.12
N ARG A 18 11.16 -8.36 -11.24
CA ARG A 18 10.37 -8.11 -12.44
C ARG A 18 9.04 -8.85 -12.35
N ALA A 19 7.97 -8.17 -12.75
CA ALA A 19 6.65 -8.78 -12.84
C ALA A 19 6.65 -9.95 -13.84
N ASN A 20 5.88 -10.99 -13.54
CA ASN A 20 5.58 -12.03 -14.50
C ASN A 20 4.74 -11.42 -15.64
N ARG A 21 5.20 -11.56 -16.89
CA ARG A 21 4.53 -10.96 -18.07
C ARG A 21 3.08 -11.43 -18.24
N GLY A 22 2.81 -12.72 -18.04
CA GLY A 22 1.46 -13.27 -18.17
C GLY A 22 0.52 -12.77 -17.08
N GLN A 23 1.00 -12.66 -15.85
CA GLN A 23 0.22 -12.08 -14.76
C GLN A 23 -0.06 -10.59 -14.99
N PHE A 24 0.93 -9.84 -15.48
CA PHE A 24 0.77 -8.42 -15.76
C PHE A 24 -0.26 -8.17 -16.87
N GLU A 25 -0.24 -8.97 -17.94
CA GLU A 25 -1.24 -8.94 -19.02
C GLU A 25 -2.66 -9.16 -18.47
N GLN A 26 -2.85 -10.18 -17.63
CA GLN A 26 -4.14 -10.49 -17.02
C GLN A 26 -4.63 -9.35 -16.11
N GLN A 27 -3.73 -8.73 -15.34
CA GLN A 27 -4.05 -7.59 -14.48
C GLN A 27 -4.48 -6.37 -15.30
N MET A 28 -3.76 -6.06 -16.38
CA MET A 28 -4.13 -4.97 -17.29
C MET A 28 -5.48 -5.22 -17.93
N ALA A 29 -5.72 -6.44 -18.43
CA ALA A 29 -7.00 -6.80 -19.03
C ALA A 29 -8.19 -6.61 -18.07
N VAL A 30 -8.01 -6.90 -16.77
CA VAL A 30 -9.04 -6.64 -15.75
C VAL A 30 -9.29 -5.15 -15.58
N LEU A 31 -8.24 -4.33 -15.44
CA LEU A 31 -8.39 -2.89 -15.22
C LEU A 31 -9.03 -2.18 -16.42
N LEU A 32 -8.61 -2.54 -17.64
CA LEU A 32 -9.16 -1.97 -18.87
C LEU A 32 -10.65 -2.34 -19.05
N ARG A 33 -11.04 -3.59 -18.76
CA ARG A 33 -12.46 -3.98 -18.74
C ARG A 33 -13.28 -3.22 -17.69
N GLY A 34 -12.64 -2.79 -16.62
CA GLY A 34 -13.23 -1.91 -15.60
C GLY A 34 -13.36 -0.44 -16.03
N GLY A 35 -12.98 -0.08 -17.26
CA GLY A 35 -13.10 1.27 -17.80
C GLY A 35 -11.92 2.19 -17.48
N LEU A 36 -10.84 1.69 -16.88
CA LEU A 36 -9.64 2.51 -16.70
C LEU A 36 -8.90 2.62 -18.04
N PRO A 37 -8.50 3.82 -18.48
CA PRO A 37 -7.65 3.98 -19.65
C PRO A 37 -6.24 3.43 -19.37
N MET A 38 -5.58 2.91 -20.40
CA MET A 38 -4.25 2.26 -20.28
C MET A 38 -3.22 3.09 -19.47
N PRO A 39 -3.04 4.40 -19.70
CA PRO A 39 -2.09 5.18 -18.92
C PRO A 39 -2.40 5.16 -17.42
N LEU A 40 -3.68 5.29 -17.05
CA LEU A 40 -4.09 5.29 -15.64
C LEU A 40 -4.02 3.89 -15.02
N ALA A 41 -4.36 2.85 -15.78
CA ALA A 41 -4.25 1.46 -15.33
C ALA A 41 -2.80 1.09 -14.94
N VAL A 42 -1.82 1.49 -15.76
CA VAL A 42 -0.39 1.30 -15.47
C VAL A 42 0.02 2.06 -14.21
N GLN A 43 -0.35 3.34 -14.12
CA GLN A 43 -0.02 4.16 -12.95
C GLN A 43 -0.63 3.63 -11.67
N LEU A 44 -1.89 3.19 -11.71
CA LEU A 44 -2.56 2.58 -10.55
C LEU A 44 -1.85 1.29 -10.12
N MET A 45 -1.52 0.41 -11.07
CA MET A 45 -0.84 -0.85 -10.77
C MET A 45 0.54 -0.63 -10.12
N VAL A 46 1.33 0.30 -10.66
CA VAL A 46 2.64 0.66 -10.11
C VAL A 46 2.50 1.29 -8.73
N SER A 47 1.56 2.22 -8.57
CA SER A 47 1.31 2.92 -7.30
C SER A 47 0.90 1.94 -6.19
N VAL A 48 -0.06 1.06 -6.47
CA VAL A 48 -0.51 0.03 -5.52
C VAL A 48 0.63 -0.92 -5.18
N GLY A 49 1.40 -1.38 -6.18
CA GLY A 49 2.55 -2.25 -5.94
C GLY A 49 3.57 -1.61 -5.00
N ARG A 50 3.97 -0.37 -5.28
CA ARG A 50 4.94 0.39 -4.45
C ARG A 50 4.40 0.67 -3.05
N PHE A 51 3.12 1.03 -2.92
CA PHE A 51 2.48 1.23 -1.62
C PHE A 51 2.50 -0.06 -0.79
N VAL A 52 2.09 -1.19 -1.38
CA VAL A 52 2.04 -2.47 -0.67
C VAL A 52 3.43 -2.94 -0.26
N VAL A 53 4.44 -2.79 -1.12
CA VAL A 53 5.83 -3.16 -0.81
C VAL A 53 6.39 -2.26 0.29
N GLY A 54 6.25 -0.93 0.15
CA GLY A 54 6.70 0.04 1.16
C GLY A 54 6.05 -0.20 2.52
N TRP A 55 4.73 -0.40 2.54
CA TRP A 55 4.00 -0.73 3.77
C TRP A 55 4.57 -1.96 4.47
N VAL A 56 4.81 -3.05 3.71
CA VAL A 56 5.30 -4.29 4.31
C VAL A 56 6.76 -4.19 4.74
N LEU A 57 7.58 -3.35 4.08
CA LEU A 57 8.94 -3.07 4.54
C LEU A 57 8.94 -2.44 5.94
N GLU A 58 8.10 -1.43 6.17
CA GLU A 58 7.97 -0.80 7.49
C GLU A 58 7.45 -1.79 8.53
N GLU A 59 6.39 -2.54 8.21
CA GLU A 59 5.80 -3.52 9.14
C GLU A 59 6.80 -4.64 9.53
N GLN A 60 7.63 -5.09 8.57
CA GLN A 60 8.69 -6.07 8.83
C GLN A 60 9.85 -5.47 9.64
N ALA A 61 10.14 -4.17 9.48
CA ALA A 61 11.16 -3.47 10.25
C ALA A 61 10.71 -3.20 11.70
N GLU A 62 9.49 -2.71 11.90
CA GLU A 62 8.89 -2.45 13.22
C GLU A 62 8.81 -3.74 14.05
N SER A 63 8.42 -4.85 13.44
CA SER A 63 8.37 -6.17 14.11
C SER A 63 9.74 -6.64 14.62
N ALA A 64 10.85 -6.06 14.13
CA ALA A 64 12.21 -6.39 14.56
C ALA A 64 12.73 -5.46 15.68
N LEU A 65 12.03 -4.37 16.01
CA LEU A 65 12.44 -3.41 17.02
C LEU A 65 11.82 -3.73 18.40
N PRO A 66 12.56 -3.54 19.50
CA PRO A 66 11.95 -3.56 20.84
C PRO A 66 10.97 -2.39 21.00
N ILE A 67 9.72 -2.67 21.40
CA ILE A 67 8.73 -1.64 21.67
C ILE A 67 9.04 -1.00 23.03
N GLY A 68 9.65 0.19 23.03
CA GLY A 68 9.72 1.05 24.20
C GLY A 68 8.43 1.88 24.34
N PRO A 69 8.04 2.33 25.55
CA PRO A 69 6.89 3.21 25.70
C PRO A 69 7.14 4.54 25.00
N VAL A 70 6.28 4.89 24.05
CA VAL A 70 6.25 6.21 23.40
C VAL A 70 5.25 7.07 24.15
N VAL A 71 5.71 8.11 24.85
CA VAL A 71 4.83 9.16 25.37
C VAL A 71 4.51 10.11 24.21
N PRO A 72 3.26 10.22 23.75
CA PRO A 72 2.93 11.12 22.66
C PRO A 72 3.19 12.58 23.06
N PRO A 73 3.76 13.42 22.17
CA PRO A 73 3.94 14.84 22.43
C PRO A 73 2.59 15.56 22.56
N GLU A 74 2.60 16.83 22.97
CA GLU A 74 1.39 17.66 22.98
C GLU A 74 1.01 18.17 21.58
N GLY A 75 -0.16 18.82 21.47
CA GLY A 75 -0.63 19.45 20.23
C GLY A 75 -1.05 18.45 19.15
N LEU A 76 -0.95 18.88 17.88
CA LEU A 76 -1.39 18.10 16.72
C LEU A 76 -0.62 16.79 16.55
N ALA A 77 0.67 16.78 16.86
CA ALA A 77 1.50 15.58 16.77
C ALA A 77 1.03 14.48 17.75
N GLY A 78 0.69 14.86 18.99
CA GLY A 78 0.11 13.95 19.96
C GLY A 78 -1.22 13.35 19.53
N GLN A 79 -2.10 14.19 18.98
CA GLN A 79 -3.39 13.76 18.47
C GLN A 79 -3.23 12.77 17.31
N ALA A 80 -2.33 13.05 16.37
CA ALA A 80 -2.05 12.17 15.24
C ALA A 80 -1.47 10.81 15.68
N ILE A 81 -0.51 10.80 16.61
CA ILE A 81 0.09 9.57 17.12
C ILE A 81 -0.95 8.70 17.84
N ARG A 82 -1.80 9.30 18.69
CA ARG A 82 -2.88 8.57 19.37
C ARG A 82 -3.85 7.97 18.37
N LEU A 83 -4.31 8.76 17.40
CA LEU A 83 -5.24 8.29 16.36
C LEU A 83 -4.63 7.18 15.50
N PHE A 84 -3.34 7.26 15.20
CA PHE A 84 -2.61 6.24 14.46
C PHE A 84 -2.62 4.91 15.22
N PHE A 85 -2.25 4.92 16.51
CA PHE A 85 -2.29 3.72 17.35
C PHE A 85 -3.70 3.15 17.52
N GLU A 86 -4.72 4.00 17.67
CA GLU A 86 -6.12 3.58 17.78
C GLU A 86 -6.66 2.94 16.49
N THR A 87 -6.27 3.48 15.33
CA THR A 87 -6.70 2.96 14.02
C THR A 87 -6.13 1.56 13.76
N GLY A 88 -4.86 1.35 14.11
CA GLY A 88 -4.13 0.10 13.89
C GLY A 88 -3.77 -0.17 12.42
N ASP A 89 -2.68 -0.90 12.22
CA ASP A 89 -2.01 -1.03 10.90
C ASP A 89 -2.90 -1.61 9.81
N LYS A 90 -3.71 -2.62 10.14
CA LYS A 90 -4.57 -3.27 9.14
C LYS A 90 -5.66 -2.34 8.61
N ALA A 91 -6.20 -1.47 9.46
CA ALA A 91 -7.21 -0.51 9.03
C ALA A 91 -6.57 0.62 8.21
N ALA A 92 -5.44 1.14 8.68
CA ALA A 92 -4.69 2.18 7.97
C ALA A 92 -4.24 1.71 6.56
N PHE A 93 -3.74 0.48 6.42
CA PHE A 93 -3.39 -0.13 5.14
C PHE A 93 -4.57 -0.15 4.15
N LYS A 94 -5.73 -0.61 4.62
CA LYS A 94 -6.95 -0.69 3.79
C LYS A 94 -7.45 0.70 3.40
N THR A 95 -7.36 1.67 4.31
CA THR A 95 -7.74 3.07 4.04
C THR A 95 -6.83 3.68 2.98
N GLY A 96 -5.51 3.45 3.02
CA GLY A 96 -4.59 3.90 1.97
C GLY A 96 -4.94 3.35 0.58
N LEU A 97 -5.25 2.05 0.48
CA LEU A 97 -5.71 1.46 -0.79
C LEU A 97 -7.03 2.08 -1.28
N ARG A 98 -7.99 2.32 -0.39
CA ARG A 98 -9.26 2.98 -0.75
C ARG A 98 -9.03 4.38 -1.28
N MET A 99 -8.12 5.16 -0.66
CA MET A 99 -7.77 6.50 -1.15
C MET A 99 -7.17 6.43 -2.56
N MET A 100 -6.27 5.48 -2.83
CA MET A 100 -5.71 5.28 -4.17
C MET A 100 -6.76 4.91 -5.21
N PHE A 101 -7.66 3.98 -4.88
CA PHE A 101 -8.74 3.56 -5.78
C PHE A 101 -9.74 4.69 -6.05
N ALA A 102 -10.17 5.41 -5.01
CA ALA A 102 -11.05 6.56 -5.15
C ALA A 102 -10.42 7.66 -6.03
N GLY A 103 -9.11 7.91 -5.88
CA GLY A 103 -8.37 8.83 -6.75
C GLY A 103 -8.35 8.38 -8.21
N ALA A 104 -8.04 7.11 -8.48
CA ALA A 104 -8.05 6.58 -9.83
C ALA A 104 -9.45 6.62 -10.47
N GLU A 105 -10.50 6.28 -9.71
CA GLU A 105 -11.87 6.40 -10.16
C GLU A 105 -12.26 7.84 -10.49
N ALA A 106 -11.86 8.81 -9.66
CA ALA A 106 -12.13 10.22 -9.92
C ALA A 106 -11.43 10.71 -11.20
N MET A 107 -10.18 10.29 -11.42
CA MET A 107 -9.42 10.63 -12.63
C MET A 107 -10.01 9.97 -13.89
N ALA A 108 -10.55 8.76 -13.79
CA ALA A 108 -11.21 8.09 -14.91
C ALA A 108 -12.53 8.74 -15.33
N ARG A 109 -13.17 9.48 -14.42
CA ARG A 109 -14.41 10.24 -14.67
C ARG A 109 -14.17 11.69 -15.08
N ALA A 110 -12.93 12.18 -14.98
CA ALA A 110 -12.60 13.53 -15.41
C ALA A 110 -12.76 13.65 -16.94
N PRO A 111 -13.36 14.74 -17.44
CA PRO A 111 -13.62 14.95 -18.86
C PRO A 111 -12.34 15.10 -19.70
#